data_AF-J9CE49-F1
#
_entry.id   AF-J9CE49-F1
#
_cell.length_a   1.000
_cell.length_b   1.000
_cell.length_c   1.000
_cell.angle_alpha   90.00
_cell.angle_beta   90.00
_cell.angle_gamma   90.00
#
_symmetry.space_group_name_H-M   'P 1'
#
loop_
_entity.id
_entity.type
_entity.pdbx_description
1 polymer ?
#
loop_
_entity_poly.entity_id
_entity_poly.type
_entity_poly.pdbx_seq_one_letter_code
_entity_poly.pdbx_strand_id
1 'polypeptide(L)'
;MATPKNSVQTCWGSRTADRLVAHGMERKNCPVTGAVMMDFLRPEFHGYYANKQELCEKFNLDPKKELHLYISSFGYASMTEQEVKELSEMAGTDFTGFAHTNRVSMGETLSWFDRYLGEHPEVELVYRRHPSEWNSPALLQLSKKRPNFHVIFERSVKDWIVAADSISIWMSTAIAEVYMAGKSCHILRPVPIEHEYDPVIYKNAHCVTNYQEFCESMSDRNPPFPIQKEVIEGYFDPSEQPAYKRMADLLEEVLKNPARDEPMGEG
;
A
#
# COMPACT_ATOMS: atom_id res chain seq x y z
N MET A 1 -22.51 2.89 -7.45
CA MET A 1 -22.83 3.92 -8.46
C MET A 1 -22.36 3.42 -9.81
N ALA A 2 -23.22 3.44 -10.83
CA ALA A 2 -22.80 3.11 -12.19
C ALA A 2 -21.94 4.26 -12.72
N THR A 3 -20.71 3.98 -13.14
CA THR A 3 -19.86 4.97 -13.83
C THR A 3 -20.56 5.40 -15.12
N PRO A 4 -20.71 6.71 -15.39
CA PRO A 4 -21.33 7.17 -16.63
C PRO A 4 -20.53 6.67 -17.84
N LYS A 5 -21.13 5.82 -18.68
CA LYS A 5 -20.46 5.15 -19.81
C LYS A 5 -19.91 6.11 -20.87
N ASN A 6 -20.49 7.30 -20.92
CA ASN A 6 -20.22 8.37 -21.88
C ASN A 6 -19.27 9.45 -21.31
N SER A 7 -18.56 9.15 -20.21
CA SER A 7 -17.58 10.06 -19.60
C SER A 7 -16.16 9.54 -19.76
N VAL A 8 -15.19 10.44 -19.89
CA VAL A 8 -13.76 10.07 -19.87
C VAL A 8 -13.37 9.64 -18.47
N GLN A 9 -12.88 8.41 -18.34
CA GLN A 9 -12.43 7.79 -17.09
C GLN A 9 -10.93 7.51 -17.17
N THR A 10 -10.14 8.29 -16.44
CA THR A 10 -8.70 8.13 -16.41
C THR A 10 -8.32 6.85 -15.66
N CYS A 11 -7.46 6.06 -16.29
CA CYS A 11 -7.03 4.77 -15.76
C CYS A 11 -5.57 4.82 -15.37
N TRP A 12 -5.26 4.30 -14.17
CA TRP A 12 -3.87 4.18 -13.72
C TRP A 12 -3.10 3.06 -14.43
N GLY A 13 -3.80 2.05 -14.95
CA GLY A 13 -3.22 0.92 -15.68
C GLY A 13 -4.23 0.25 -16.61
N SER A 14 -3.73 -0.62 -17.49
CA SER A 14 -4.53 -1.27 -18.53
C SER A 14 -5.63 -2.17 -17.98
N ARG A 15 -5.40 -2.88 -16.87
CA ARG A 15 -6.42 -3.76 -16.25
C ARG A 15 -7.66 -2.99 -15.81
N THR A 16 -7.48 -1.76 -15.31
CA THR A 16 -8.60 -0.89 -14.95
C THR A 16 -9.36 -0.46 -16.20
N ALA A 17 -8.65 -0.06 -17.26
CA ALA A 17 -9.28 0.30 -18.53
C ALA A 17 -10.04 -0.88 -19.16
N ASP A 18 -9.45 -2.07 -19.18
CA ASP A 18 -10.08 -3.28 -19.71
C ASP A 18 -11.30 -3.70 -18.90
N ARG A 19 -11.25 -3.58 -17.58
CA ARG A 19 -12.40 -3.81 -16.72
C ARG A 19 -13.54 -2.84 -17.06
N LEU A 20 -13.27 -1.56 -17.25
CA LEU A 20 -14.30 -0.59 -17.62
C LEU A 20 -14.91 -0.91 -18.99
N VAL A 21 -14.07 -1.27 -19.97
CA VAL A 21 -14.54 -1.66 -21.31
C VAL A 21 -15.41 -2.92 -21.27
N ALA A 22 -15.02 -3.92 -20.48
CA ALA A 22 -15.81 -5.13 -20.27
C ALA A 22 -17.19 -4.86 -19.64
N HIS A 23 -17.37 -3.73 -18.96
CA HIS A 23 -18.65 -3.28 -18.39
C HIS A 23 -19.38 -2.25 -19.26
N GLY A 24 -18.99 -2.15 -20.54
CA GLY A 24 -19.71 -1.39 -21.56
C GLY A 24 -19.27 0.05 -21.74
N MET A 25 -18.07 0.42 -21.28
CA MET A 25 -17.44 1.69 -21.68
C MET A 25 -16.75 1.54 -23.04
N GLU A 26 -16.76 2.59 -23.85
CA GLU A 26 -15.96 2.61 -25.08
C GLU A 26 -14.47 2.84 -24.76
N ARG A 27 -13.58 2.18 -25.51
CA ARG A 27 -12.12 2.29 -25.31
C ARG A 27 -11.63 3.75 -25.34
N LYS A 28 -12.20 4.57 -26.22
CA LYS A 28 -11.90 6.00 -26.35
C LYS A 28 -12.14 6.78 -25.04
N ASN A 29 -12.97 6.25 -24.14
CA ASN A 29 -13.30 6.86 -22.85
C ASN A 29 -12.49 6.29 -21.68
N CYS A 30 -11.60 5.33 -21.91
CA CYS A 30 -10.77 4.72 -20.86
C CYS A 30 -9.26 4.91 -21.11
N PRO A 31 -8.76 6.15 -21.26
CA PRO A 31 -7.34 6.39 -21.49
C PRO A 31 -6.51 5.95 -20.26
N VAL A 32 -5.38 5.28 -20.52
CA VAL A 32 -4.39 4.96 -19.48
C VAL A 32 -3.41 6.13 -19.38
N THR A 33 -3.57 6.92 -18.32
CA THR A 33 -2.72 8.07 -18.03
C THR A 33 -1.64 7.78 -17.00
N GLY A 34 -1.74 6.64 -16.30
CA GLY A 34 -0.93 6.38 -15.11
C GLY A 34 -1.46 7.13 -13.88
N ALA A 35 -0.79 6.90 -12.76
CA ALA A 35 -1.15 7.43 -11.46
C ALA A 35 -0.22 8.61 -11.10
N VAL A 36 -0.70 9.85 -11.21
CA VAL A 36 0.13 11.08 -11.06
C VAL A 36 0.91 11.12 -9.74
N MET A 37 0.34 10.60 -8.65
CA MET A 37 1.03 10.56 -7.35
C MET A 37 2.26 9.64 -7.34
N MET A 38 2.41 8.74 -8.32
CA MET A 38 3.58 7.87 -8.46
C MET A 38 4.73 8.56 -9.18
N ASP A 39 4.49 9.67 -9.89
CA ASP A 39 5.56 10.37 -10.61
C ASP A 39 6.65 10.88 -9.66
N PHE A 40 6.30 11.23 -8.42
CA PHE A 40 7.26 11.66 -7.40
C PHE A 40 8.24 10.56 -6.95
N LEU A 41 8.00 9.29 -7.31
CA LEU A 41 8.92 8.18 -7.05
C LEU A 41 9.88 7.94 -8.21
N ARG A 42 9.71 8.65 -9.34
CA ARG A 42 10.56 8.48 -10.51
C ARG A 42 11.94 9.09 -10.28
N PRO A 43 12.97 8.65 -11.04
CA PRO A 43 14.32 9.18 -10.92
C PRO A 43 14.44 10.69 -11.08
N GLU A 44 13.57 11.31 -11.89
CA GLU A 44 13.55 12.76 -12.11
C GLU A 44 13.18 13.56 -10.84
N PHE A 45 12.57 12.91 -9.85
CA PHE A 45 12.18 13.49 -8.56
C PHE A 45 13.08 13.01 -7.40
N HIS A 46 14.24 12.42 -7.68
CA HIS A 46 15.22 12.09 -6.64
C HIS A 46 15.55 13.33 -5.78
N GLY A 47 15.47 13.16 -4.46
CA GLY A 47 15.62 14.25 -3.49
C GLY A 47 14.32 14.98 -3.11
N TYR A 48 13.18 14.64 -3.71
CA TYR A 48 11.87 15.17 -3.28
C TYR A 48 11.46 14.62 -1.90
N TYR A 49 11.67 13.31 -1.68
CA TYR A 49 11.39 12.64 -0.41
C TYR A 49 12.60 12.70 0.52
N ALA A 50 12.32 12.73 1.83
CA ALA A 50 13.36 12.73 2.84
C ALA A 50 14.17 11.43 2.78
N ASN A 51 15.49 11.54 2.95
CA ASN A 51 16.37 10.38 3.00
C ASN A 51 16.42 9.76 4.41
N LYS A 52 17.06 8.58 4.52
CA LYS A 52 17.21 7.85 5.79
C LYS A 52 17.81 8.71 6.90
N GLN A 53 18.89 9.45 6.60
CA GLN A 53 19.55 10.29 7.59
C GLN A 53 18.61 11.37 8.12
N GLU A 54 17.92 12.10 7.24
CA GLU A 54 16.97 13.15 7.61
C GLU A 54 15.81 12.61 8.46
N LEU A 55 15.26 11.44 8.11
CA LEU A 55 14.19 10.81 8.89
C LEU A 55 14.71 10.30 10.24
N CYS A 56 15.86 9.63 10.27
CA CYS A 56 16.44 9.13 11.51
C CYS A 56 16.77 10.28 12.48
N GLU A 57 17.39 11.36 11.99
CA GLU A 57 17.65 12.56 12.81
C GLU A 57 16.36 13.17 13.35
N LYS A 58 15.34 13.34 12.49
CA LYS A 58 14.06 13.93 12.89
C LYS A 58 13.33 13.12 13.96
N PHE A 59 13.36 11.81 13.86
CA PHE A 59 12.62 10.91 14.76
C PHE A 59 13.50 10.25 15.83
N ASN A 60 14.73 10.73 16.00
CA ASN A 60 15.69 10.22 16.99
C ASN A 60 15.94 8.70 16.88
N LEU A 61 16.06 8.23 15.64
CA LEU A 61 16.49 6.87 15.28
C LEU A 61 18.00 6.87 14.99
N ASP A 62 18.66 5.72 15.11
CA ASP A 62 20.07 5.60 14.74
C ASP A 62 20.23 5.39 13.21
N PRO A 63 20.79 6.35 12.45
CA PRO A 63 20.94 6.21 11.00
C PRO A 63 21.97 5.13 10.58
N LYS A 64 22.80 4.64 11.52
CA LYS A 64 23.78 3.57 11.24
C LYS A 64 23.18 2.18 11.31
N LYS A 65 22.04 2.04 11.99
CA LYS A 65 21.30 0.79 12.09
C LYS A 65 20.49 0.53 10.83
N GLU A 66 20.09 -0.71 10.63
CA GLU A 66 19.15 -1.05 9.57
C GLU A 66 17.77 -0.45 9.88
N LEU A 67 17.18 0.27 8.93
CA LEU A 67 15.84 0.83 9.05
C LEU A 67 14.85 -0.11 8.37
N HIS A 68 14.15 -0.92 9.16
CA HIS A 68 13.05 -1.73 8.66
C HIS A 68 11.74 -0.96 8.70
N LEU A 69 11.03 -0.88 7.58
CA LEU A 69 9.70 -0.29 7.51
C LEU A 69 8.64 -1.39 7.48
N TYR A 70 7.71 -1.36 8.43
CA TYR A 70 6.48 -2.14 8.36
C TYR A 70 5.29 -1.23 8.00
N ILE A 71 4.66 -1.50 6.86
CA ILE A 71 3.44 -0.82 6.42
C ILE A 71 2.24 -1.65 6.84
N SER A 72 1.55 -1.21 7.89
CA SER A 72 0.39 -1.94 8.41
C SER A 72 -0.91 -1.57 7.68
N SER A 73 -1.95 -2.36 7.89
CA SER A 73 -3.31 -2.07 7.43
C SER A 73 -4.38 -2.66 8.36
N PHE A 74 -4.13 -2.70 9.68
CA PHE A 74 -5.01 -3.36 10.65
C PHE A 74 -6.15 -2.47 11.14
N GLY A 75 -6.85 -1.78 10.23
CA GLY A 75 -7.90 -0.81 10.58
C GLY A 75 -9.00 -1.39 11.49
N TYR A 76 -9.38 -2.64 11.26
CA TYR A 76 -10.41 -3.31 12.06
C TYR A 76 -9.89 -3.85 13.41
N ALA A 77 -8.56 -3.97 13.59
CA ALA A 77 -8.00 -4.44 14.86
C ALA A 77 -8.22 -3.43 15.99
N SER A 78 -8.29 -2.14 15.66
CA SER A 78 -8.60 -1.08 16.61
C SER A 78 -10.09 -0.85 16.88
N MET A 79 -10.99 -1.47 16.11
CA MET A 79 -12.44 -1.29 16.28
C MET A 79 -12.99 -2.20 17.38
N THR A 80 -13.91 -1.67 18.17
CA THR A 80 -14.73 -2.41 19.12
C THR A 80 -15.74 -3.32 18.40
N GLU A 81 -16.26 -4.32 19.12
CA GLU A 81 -17.33 -5.19 18.62
C GLU A 81 -18.55 -4.38 18.14
N GLN A 82 -18.90 -3.31 18.86
CA GLN A 82 -20.02 -2.43 18.51
C GLN A 82 -19.76 -1.67 17.20
N GLU A 83 -18.58 -1.07 17.04
CA GLU A 83 -18.23 -0.36 15.81
C GLU A 83 -18.19 -1.30 14.59
N VAL A 84 -17.72 -2.54 14.76
CA VAL A 84 -17.76 -3.55 13.69
C VAL A 84 -19.20 -3.91 13.32
N LYS A 85 -20.08 -4.07 14.32
CA LYS A 85 -21.50 -4.34 14.10
C LYS A 85 -22.19 -3.19 13.35
N GLU A 86 -22.00 -1.96 13.80
CA GLU A 86 -22.57 -0.76 13.16
C GLU A 86 -22.09 -0.62 11.71
N LEU A 87 -20.79 -0.81 11.47
CA LEU A 87 -20.25 -0.80 10.10
C LEU A 87 -20.83 -1.92 9.23
N SER A 88 -21.04 -3.10 9.81
CA SER A 88 -21.61 -4.25 9.10
C SER A 88 -23.06 -3.99 8.69
N GLU A 89 -23.86 -3.40 9.59
CA GLU A 89 -25.24 -2.98 9.31
C GLU A 89 -25.29 -1.90 8.23
N MET A 90 -24.41 -0.91 8.29
CA MET A 90 -24.35 0.17 7.29
C MET A 90 -23.93 -0.32 5.90
N ALA A 91 -22.98 -1.26 5.83
CA ALA A 91 -22.48 -1.80 4.57
C ALA A 91 -23.33 -2.96 4.01
N GLY A 92 -24.26 -3.51 4.81
CA GLY A 92 -25.02 -4.71 4.46
C GLY A 92 -24.15 -5.95 4.29
N THR A 93 -22.99 -6.01 4.95
CA THR A 93 -22.00 -7.10 4.87
C THR A 93 -21.44 -7.35 6.26
N ASP A 94 -21.36 -8.60 6.70
CA ASP A 94 -20.77 -8.94 8.00
C ASP A 94 -19.24 -8.83 7.95
N PHE A 95 -18.65 -7.98 8.78
CA PHE A 95 -17.19 -7.82 8.89
C PHE A 95 -16.59 -8.49 10.13
N THR A 96 -17.36 -9.28 10.89
CA THR A 96 -16.90 -9.90 12.13
C THR A 96 -15.69 -10.81 11.89
N GLY A 97 -15.73 -11.64 10.84
CA GLY A 97 -14.62 -12.50 10.43
C GLY A 97 -13.37 -11.69 10.09
N PHE A 98 -13.52 -10.65 9.25
CA PHE A 98 -12.39 -9.80 8.87
C PHE A 98 -11.78 -9.06 10.06
N ALA A 99 -12.60 -8.57 11.00
CA ALA A 99 -12.14 -7.94 12.21
C ALA A 99 -11.35 -8.92 13.09
N HIS A 100 -11.80 -10.17 13.20
CA HIS A 100 -11.04 -11.23 13.87
C HIS A 100 -9.68 -11.46 13.20
N THR A 101 -9.66 -11.63 11.89
CA THR A 101 -8.44 -11.83 11.10
C THR A 101 -7.45 -10.66 11.27
N ASN A 102 -7.93 -9.41 11.30
CA ASN A 102 -7.11 -8.23 11.61
C ASN A 102 -6.48 -8.32 13.01
N ARG A 103 -7.28 -8.64 14.04
CA ARG A 103 -6.81 -8.70 15.44
C ARG A 103 -5.77 -9.79 15.65
N VAL A 104 -6.03 -11.00 15.14
CA VAL A 104 -5.09 -12.13 15.28
C VAL A 104 -3.82 -11.88 14.46
N SER A 105 -3.96 -11.41 13.22
CA SER A 105 -2.79 -11.09 12.39
C SER A 105 -1.91 -10.01 13.01
N MET A 106 -2.51 -8.95 13.57
CA MET A 106 -1.78 -7.91 14.28
C MET A 106 -1.04 -8.49 15.49
N GLY A 107 -1.72 -9.30 16.30
CA GLY A 107 -1.12 -9.96 17.46
C GLY A 107 0.10 -10.81 17.09
N GLU A 108 -0.04 -11.67 16.09
CA GLU A 108 1.05 -12.53 15.61
C GLU A 108 2.21 -11.72 15.05
N THR A 109 1.93 -10.71 14.21
CA THR A 109 2.96 -9.82 13.63
C THR A 109 3.74 -9.09 14.73
N LEU A 110 3.05 -8.53 15.73
CA LEU A 110 3.70 -7.87 16.86
C LEU A 110 4.52 -8.85 17.71
N SER A 111 4.08 -10.10 17.84
CA SER A 111 4.85 -11.14 18.53
C SER A 111 6.15 -11.48 17.79
N TRP A 112 6.12 -11.50 16.45
CA TRP A 112 7.30 -11.71 15.62
C TRP A 112 8.29 -10.55 15.78
N PHE A 113 7.80 -9.31 15.74
CA PHE A 113 8.63 -8.12 15.96
C PHE A 113 9.24 -8.10 17.36
N ASP A 114 8.47 -8.43 18.40
CA ASP A 114 8.98 -8.51 19.77
C ASP A 114 10.13 -9.51 19.91
N ARG A 115 9.99 -10.70 19.33
CA ARG A 115 11.03 -11.73 19.35
C ARG A 115 12.27 -11.28 18.59
N TYR A 116 12.09 -10.89 17.33
CA TYR A 116 13.17 -10.51 16.44
C TYR A 116 13.97 -9.30 16.97
N LEU A 117 13.30 -8.22 17.37
CA LEU A 117 13.99 -7.03 17.87
C LEU A 117 14.70 -7.25 19.21
N GLY A 118 14.35 -8.31 19.94
CA GLY A 118 15.10 -8.74 21.12
C GLY A 118 16.45 -9.37 20.82
N GLU A 119 16.61 -9.93 19.63
CA GLU A 119 17.84 -10.59 19.15
C GLU A 119 18.63 -9.68 18.20
N HIS A 120 18.00 -8.64 17.65
CA HIS A 120 18.54 -7.74 16.62
C HIS A 120 18.55 -6.26 17.04
N PRO A 121 19.42 -5.85 18.00
CA PRO A 121 19.54 -4.45 18.44
C PRO A 121 20.07 -3.49 17.36
N GLU A 122 20.65 -4.03 16.28
CA GLU A 122 21.14 -3.32 15.09
C GLU A 122 20.05 -2.89 14.11
N VAL A 123 18.78 -3.24 14.37
CA VAL A 123 17.63 -2.87 13.54
C VAL A 123 16.78 -1.84 14.27
N GLU A 124 16.40 -0.77 13.58
CA GLU A 124 15.30 0.14 13.94
C GLU A 124 14.07 -0.23 13.12
N LEU A 125 12.98 -0.65 13.77
CA LEU A 125 11.73 -0.98 13.10
C LEU A 125 10.73 0.16 13.23
N VAL A 126 10.34 0.74 12.10
CA VAL A 126 9.28 1.74 12.02
C VAL A 126 7.98 1.09 11.58
N TYR A 127 7.04 1.00 12.52
CA TYR A 127 5.66 0.58 12.31
C TYR A 127 4.83 1.78 11.83
N ARG A 128 4.43 1.76 10.55
CA ARG A 128 3.61 2.79 9.91
C ARG A 128 2.16 2.36 9.84
N ARG A 129 1.35 2.94 10.73
CA ARG A 129 -0.11 2.76 10.75
C ARG A 129 -0.79 3.27 9.49
N HIS A 130 -1.77 2.52 9.00
CA HIS A 130 -2.73 3.05 8.04
C HIS A 130 -3.56 4.18 8.69
N PRO A 131 -4.02 5.21 7.94
CA PRO A 131 -4.81 6.31 8.53
C PRO A 131 -6.08 5.87 9.28
N SER A 132 -6.64 4.70 8.94
CA SER A 132 -7.80 4.12 9.65
C SER A 132 -7.42 3.21 10.84
N GLU A 133 -6.13 2.94 11.06
CA GLU A 133 -5.66 2.17 12.21
C GLU A 133 -5.34 3.11 13.36
N TRP A 134 -6.08 2.98 14.46
CA TRP A 134 -5.86 3.80 15.65
C TRP A 134 -4.72 3.27 16.52
N ASN A 135 -4.23 4.10 17.44
CA ASN A 135 -3.26 3.63 18.43
C ASN A 135 -3.89 2.53 19.28
N SER A 136 -3.17 1.43 19.47
CA SER A 136 -3.62 0.31 20.30
C SER A 136 -2.72 0.13 21.54
N PRO A 137 -3.26 -0.43 22.64
CA PRO A 137 -2.46 -0.78 23.82
C PRO A 137 -1.29 -1.71 23.48
N ALA A 138 -1.47 -2.64 22.53
CA ALA A 138 -0.42 -3.57 22.11
C ALA A 138 0.79 -2.85 21.49
N LEU A 139 0.54 -1.87 20.61
CA LEU A 139 1.61 -1.04 20.02
C LEU A 139 2.37 -0.24 21.08
N LEU A 140 1.65 0.35 22.04
CA LEU A 140 2.26 1.11 23.14
C LEU A 140 3.11 0.20 24.04
N GLN A 141 2.61 -1.00 24.35
CA GLN A 141 3.35 -1.97 25.16
C GLN A 141 4.64 -2.41 24.47
N LEU A 142 4.58 -2.73 23.17
CA LEU A 142 5.75 -3.14 22.42
C LEU A 142 6.78 -2.00 22.32
N SER A 143 6.34 -0.77 22.04
CA SER A 143 7.22 0.41 21.98
C SER A 143 7.91 0.68 23.33
N LYS A 144 7.25 0.40 24.46
CA LYS A 144 7.88 0.49 25.79
C LYS A 144 8.87 -0.64 26.06
N LYS A 145 8.61 -1.83 25.52
CA LYS A 145 9.42 -3.03 25.73
C LYS A 145 10.68 -3.04 24.86
N ARG A 146 10.57 -2.56 23.62
CA ARG A 146 11.64 -2.59 22.60
C ARG A 146 12.02 -1.16 22.21
N PRO A 147 13.19 -0.65 22.64
CA PRO A 147 13.61 0.72 22.33
C PRO A 147 13.87 0.95 20.84
N ASN A 148 13.99 -0.14 20.07
CA ASN A 148 14.17 -0.15 18.63
C ASN A 148 12.88 -0.47 17.83
N PHE A 149 11.72 -0.38 18.48
CA PHE A 149 10.40 -0.44 17.85
C PHE A 149 9.72 0.92 17.93
N HIS A 150 9.37 1.50 16.78
CA HIS A 150 8.88 2.87 16.68
C HIS A 150 7.55 2.90 15.94
N VAL A 151 6.54 3.52 16.54
CA VAL A 151 5.25 3.77 15.88
C VAL A 151 5.21 5.20 15.40
N ILE A 152 5.46 5.43 14.11
CA ILE A 152 5.59 6.78 13.54
C ILE A 152 4.54 6.99 12.45
N PHE A 153 3.64 7.96 12.66
CA PHE A 153 2.58 8.31 11.69
C PHE A 153 2.91 9.54 10.83
N GLU A 154 3.84 10.38 11.26
CA GLU A 154 4.18 11.59 10.51
C GLU A 154 4.90 11.24 9.19
N ARG A 155 4.86 12.18 8.23
CA ARG A 155 5.42 12.10 6.87
C ARG A 155 4.62 11.21 5.91
N SER A 156 4.94 11.29 4.62
CA SER A 156 4.34 10.42 3.62
C SER A 156 4.86 9.00 3.78
N VAL A 157 4.08 7.98 3.42
CA VAL A 157 4.58 6.59 3.40
C VAL A 157 5.73 6.47 2.38
N LYS A 158 5.70 7.29 1.31
CA LYS A 158 6.76 7.36 0.32
C LYS A 158 8.10 7.87 0.86
N ASP A 159 8.09 8.78 1.85
CA ASP A 159 9.33 9.18 2.55
C ASP A 159 9.99 7.95 3.18
N TRP A 160 9.19 7.18 3.93
CA TRP A 160 9.65 5.98 4.60
C TRP A 160 10.04 4.86 3.63
N ILE A 161 9.28 4.65 2.56
CA ILE A 161 9.59 3.64 1.53
C ILE A 161 10.96 3.93 0.92
N VAL A 162 11.20 5.18 0.48
CA VAL A 162 12.49 5.56 -0.13
C VAL A 162 13.64 5.37 0.86
N ALA A 163 13.45 5.77 2.12
CA ALA A 163 14.47 5.74 3.16
C ALA A 163 14.79 4.35 3.76
N ALA A 164 13.84 3.41 3.78
CA ALA A 164 14.01 2.12 4.44
C ALA A 164 15.13 1.26 3.83
N ASP A 165 15.77 0.38 4.60
CA ASP A 165 16.69 -0.61 4.03
C ASP A 165 15.94 -1.89 3.63
N SER A 166 14.91 -2.25 4.41
CA SER A 166 14.04 -3.40 4.18
C SER A 166 12.59 -3.04 4.48
N ILE A 167 11.64 -3.67 3.78
CA ILE A 167 10.22 -3.32 3.85
C ILE A 167 9.38 -4.58 4.03
N SER A 168 8.45 -4.54 4.96
CA SER A 168 7.39 -5.53 5.14
C SER A 168 6.02 -4.87 5.04
N ILE A 169 5.03 -5.60 4.54
CA ILE A 169 3.66 -5.09 4.34
C ILE A 169 2.65 -6.20 4.62
N TRP A 170 1.48 -5.88 5.17
CA TRP A 170 0.41 -6.87 5.35
C TRP A 170 -0.51 -6.96 4.13
N MET A 171 -1.32 -5.92 3.93
CA MET A 171 -2.33 -5.85 2.87
C MET A 171 -2.66 -4.39 2.51
N SER A 172 -1.64 -3.62 2.12
CA SER A 172 -1.80 -2.19 1.80
C SER A 172 -1.62 -1.90 0.31
N THR A 173 -2.32 -0.90 -0.22
CA THR A 173 -2.11 -0.43 -1.60
C THR A 173 -0.74 0.22 -1.80
N ALA A 174 -0.05 0.55 -0.72
CA ALA A 174 1.31 1.07 -0.73
C ALA A 174 2.34 0.12 -1.37
N ILE A 175 1.99 -1.16 -1.59
CA ILE A 175 2.82 -2.08 -2.37
C ILE A 175 3.12 -1.54 -3.78
N ALA A 176 2.20 -0.79 -4.38
CA ALA A 176 2.45 -0.11 -5.65
C ALA A 176 3.50 1.00 -5.52
N GLU A 177 3.52 1.71 -4.39
CA GLU A 177 4.51 2.75 -4.11
C GLU A 177 5.89 2.14 -3.86
N VAL A 178 5.96 0.97 -3.21
CA VAL A 178 7.20 0.19 -3.06
C VAL A 178 7.76 -0.20 -4.44
N TYR A 179 6.91 -0.76 -5.30
CA TYR A 179 7.29 -1.13 -6.66
C TYR A 179 7.79 0.06 -7.48
N MET A 180 7.02 1.15 -7.48
CA MET A 180 7.34 2.36 -8.25
C MET A 180 8.58 3.09 -7.73
N ALA A 181 8.95 2.89 -6.46
CA ALA A 181 10.21 3.36 -5.89
C ALA A 181 11.43 2.51 -6.30
N GLY A 182 11.23 1.45 -7.10
CA GLY A 182 12.29 0.50 -7.47
C GLY A 182 12.74 -0.39 -6.31
N LYS A 183 11.88 -0.59 -5.30
CA LYS A 183 12.20 -1.37 -4.10
C LYS A 183 11.40 -2.67 -4.05
N SER A 184 11.84 -3.55 -3.17
CA SER A 184 11.15 -4.79 -2.87
C SER A 184 10.66 -4.85 -1.42
N CYS A 185 9.79 -5.81 -1.14
CA CYS A 185 9.24 -6.02 0.19
C CYS A 185 8.82 -7.48 0.42
N HIS A 186 8.55 -7.81 1.68
CA HIS A 186 7.92 -9.06 2.08
C HIS A 186 6.47 -8.83 2.48
N ILE A 187 5.58 -9.70 2.01
CA ILE A 187 4.19 -9.68 2.43
C ILE A 187 4.05 -10.58 3.65
N LEU A 188 3.84 -10.01 4.83
CA LEU A 188 3.63 -10.78 6.05
C LEU A 188 2.16 -11.18 6.11
N ARG A 189 1.85 -12.47 6.19
CA ARG A 189 0.49 -13.03 6.34
C ARG A 189 0.51 -14.14 7.39
N PRO A 190 0.72 -13.81 8.68
CA PRO A 190 0.73 -14.81 9.75
C PRO A 190 -0.60 -15.58 9.85
N VAL A 191 -1.70 -14.96 9.44
CA VAL A 191 -3.01 -15.58 9.30
C VAL A 191 -3.49 -15.36 7.85
N PRO A 192 -4.10 -16.38 7.22
CA PRO A 192 -4.75 -16.21 5.92
C PRO A 192 -5.83 -15.13 5.98
N ILE A 193 -5.98 -14.38 4.88
CA ILE A 193 -7.07 -13.42 4.72
C ILE A 193 -8.16 -14.08 3.88
N GLU A 194 -9.41 -13.88 4.27
CA GLU A 194 -10.55 -14.41 3.53
C GLU A 194 -10.59 -13.81 2.12
N HIS A 195 -10.88 -14.65 1.12
CA HIS A 195 -10.77 -14.29 -0.29
C HIS A 195 -11.59 -13.04 -0.67
N GLU A 196 -12.72 -12.79 0.01
CA GLU A 196 -13.56 -11.62 -0.24
C GLU A 196 -12.95 -10.29 0.22
N TYR A 197 -11.99 -10.33 1.15
CA TYR A 197 -11.29 -9.15 1.67
C TYR A 197 -9.86 -9.01 1.13
N ASP A 198 -9.30 -10.05 0.51
CA ASP A 198 -7.97 -10.02 -0.08
C ASP A 198 -7.95 -9.26 -1.42
N PRO A 199 -7.28 -8.10 -1.52
CA PRO A 199 -7.27 -7.33 -2.75
C PRO A 199 -6.63 -8.13 -3.88
N VAL A 200 -7.30 -8.15 -5.03
CA VAL A 200 -6.91 -8.96 -6.21
C VAL A 200 -5.45 -8.77 -6.65
N ILE A 201 -4.84 -7.63 -6.34
CA ILE A 201 -3.42 -7.36 -6.64
C ILE A 201 -2.46 -8.31 -5.90
N TYR A 202 -2.87 -8.82 -4.72
CA TYR A 202 -2.13 -9.78 -3.90
C TYR A 202 -2.37 -11.24 -4.32
N LYS A 203 -3.24 -11.49 -5.31
CA LYS A 203 -3.54 -12.84 -5.76
C LYS A 203 -2.26 -13.56 -6.21
N ASN A 204 -2.00 -14.72 -5.63
CA ASN A 204 -0.79 -15.54 -5.86
C ASN A 204 0.53 -14.84 -5.48
N ALA A 205 0.49 -13.79 -4.66
CA ALA A 205 1.71 -13.16 -4.16
C ALA A 205 2.47 -14.12 -3.24
N HIS A 206 3.78 -13.96 -3.17
CA HIS A 206 4.59 -14.69 -2.20
C HIS A 206 4.41 -14.07 -0.81
N CYS A 207 3.96 -14.88 0.15
CA CYS A 207 3.63 -14.45 1.50
C CYS A 207 4.49 -15.20 2.52
N VAL A 208 5.01 -14.45 3.49
CA VAL A 208 5.69 -14.96 4.68
C VAL A 208 4.62 -15.31 5.72
N THR A 209 4.54 -16.58 6.08
CA THR A 209 3.40 -17.12 6.86
C THR A 209 3.79 -17.62 8.25
N ASN A 210 5.09 -17.73 8.54
CA ASN A 210 5.58 -18.15 9.84
C ASN A 210 6.81 -17.35 10.27
N TYR A 211 7.16 -17.47 11.56
CA TYR A 211 8.25 -16.72 12.17
C TYR A 211 9.64 -17.06 11.58
N GLN A 212 9.86 -18.31 11.16
CA GLN A 212 11.15 -18.68 10.58
C GLN A 212 11.35 -17.99 9.23
N GLU A 213 10.35 -18.06 8.35
CA GLU A 213 10.36 -17.32 7.07
C GLU A 213 10.50 -15.81 7.30
N PHE A 214 9.91 -15.27 8.37
CA PHE A 214 10.09 -13.87 8.74
C PHE A 214 11.56 -13.55 9.05
N CYS A 215 12.24 -14.33 9.90
CA CYS A 215 13.67 -14.10 10.17
C CYS A 215 14.55 -14.23 8.92
N GLU A 216 14.25 -15.20 8.06
CA GLU A 216 14.93 -15.37 6.77
C GLU A 216 14.71 -14.13 5.88
N SER A 217 13.48 -13.64 5.81
CA SER A 217 13.11 -12.45 5.03
C SER A 217 13.80 -11.18 5.51
N MET A 218 13.93 -10.99 6.82
CA MET A 218 14.63 -9.84 7.40
C MET A 218 16.14 -9.84 7.09
N SER A 219 16.70 -11.00 6.75
CA SER A 219 18.11 -11.15 6.37
C SER A 219 18.34 -11.00 4.86
N ASP A 220 17.28 -11.05 4.05
CA ASP A 220 17.36 -10.92 2.60
C ASP A 220 17.52 -9.46 2.19
N ARG A 221 18.69 -9.13 1.64
CA ARG A 221 19.02 -7.77 1.21
C ARG A 221 18.39 -7.40 -0.13
N ASN A 222 18.06 -8.38 -0.97
CA ASN A 222 17.56 -8.16 -2.32
C ASN A 222 16.44 -9.15 -2.66
N PRO A 223 15.33 -9.15 -1.92
CA PRO A 223 14.25 -10.08 -2.18
C PRO A 223 13.60 -9.79 -3.54
N PRO A 224 13.13 -10.80 -4.27
CA PRO A 224 12.30 -10.57 -5.45
C PRO A 224 11.00 -9.86 -5.05
N PHE A 225 10.48 -8.99 -5.92
CA PHE A 225 9.19 -8.35 -5.65
C PHE A 225 8.09 -9.43 -5.54
N PRO A 226 7.24 -9.39 -4.50
CA PRO A 226 6.40 -10.54 -4.16
C PRO A 226 5.15 -10.67 -5.05
N ILE A 227 4.88 -9.70 -5.92
CA ILE A 227 3.79 -9.69 -6.90
C ILE A 227 4.39 -9.77 -8.31
N GLN A 228 3.75 -10.55 -9.18
CA GLN A 228 4.18 -10.64 -10.59
C GLN A 228 4.13 -9.27 -11.28
N LYS A 229 5.16 -8.99 -12.07
CA LYS A 229 5.33 -7.71 -12.78
C LYS A 229 4.09 -7.33 -13.60
N GLU A 230 3.53 -8.26 -14.34
CA GLU A 230 2.36 -8.05 -15.20
C GLU A 230 1.07 -7.80 -14.41
N VAL A 231 1.06 -8.16 -13.12
CA VAL A 231 -0.04 -7.85 -12.20
C VAL A 231 0.08 -6.41 -11.73
N ILE A 232 1.20 -6.04 -11.14
CA ILE A 232 1.38 -4.69 -10.60
C ILE A 232 1.33 -3.62 -11.71
N GLU A 233 2.02 -3.84 -12.83
CA GLU A 233 2.06 -2.90 -13.97
C GLU A 233 0.73 -2.84 -14.72
N GLY A 234 -0.05 -3.92 -14.67
CA GLY A 234 -1.41 -3.91 -15.18
C GLY A 234 -2.35 -2.96 -14.42
N TYR A 235 -2.12 -2.76 -13.12
CA TYR A 235 -2.88 -1.81 -12.31
C TYR A 235 -2.26 -0.41 -12.26
N PHE A 236 -0.93 -0.31 -12.35
CA PHE A 236 -0.17 0.93 -12.28
C PHE A 236 0.85 1.00 -13.42
N ASP A 237 0.55 1.79 -14.44
CA ASP A 237 1.36 1.91 -15.65
C ASP A 237 2.72 2.60 -15.37
N PRO A 238 3.85 1.90 -15.59
CA PRO A 238 5.20 2.40 -15.34
C PRO A 238 5.80 3.14 -16.56
N SER A 239 4.96 3.61 -17.52
CA SER A 239 5.39 4.30 -18.74
C SER A 239 6.54 5.29 -18.52
N GLU A 240 7.48 5.31 -19.47
CA GLU A 240 8.58 6.27 -19.50
C GLU A 240 8.09 7.72 -19.50
N GLN A 241 6.91 8.00 -20.07
CA GLN A 241 6.30 9.32 -19.98
C GLN A 241 5.59 9.49 -18.62
N PRO A 242 5.97 10.50 -17.80
CA PRO A 242 5.30 10.77 -16.53
C PRO A 242 3.79 10.92 -16.66
N ALA A 243 3.07 10.42 -15.67
CA ALA A 243 1.61 10.43 -15.65
C ALA A 243 1.03 11.86 -15.68
N TYR A 244 1.68 12.84 -15.04
CA TYR A 244 1.26 14.24 -15.05
C TYR A 244 1.23 14.81 -16.46
N LYS A 245 2.19 14.43 -17.31
CA LYS A 245 2.24 14.91 -18.71
C LYS A 245 1.14 14.26 -19.53
N ARG A 246 0.95 12.94 -19.40
CA ARG A 246 -0.14 12.22 -20.08
C ARG A 246 -1.52 12.72 -19.65
N MET A 247 -1.68 13.07 -18.37
CA MET A 247 -2.88 13.71 -17.86
C MET A 247 -3.10 15.09 -18.46
N ALA A 248 -2.06 15.93 -18.53
CA ALA A 248 -2.15 17.25 -19.14
C ALA A 248 -2.50 17.17 -20.64
N ASP A 249 -1.83 16.28 -21.38
CA ASP A 249 -2.10 16.03 -22.81
C ASP A 249 -3.57 15.61 -23.02
N LEU A 250 -4.10 14.73 -22.16
CA LEU A 250 -5.50 14.32 -22.20
C LEU A 250 -6.46 15.48 -21.92
N LEU A 251 -6.17 16.31 -20.92
CA LEU A 251 -7.02 17.47 -20.58
C LEU A 251 -7.02 18.50 -21.71
N GLU A 252 -5.88 18.71 -22.37
CA GLU A 252 -5.81 19.56 -23.56
C GLU A 252 -6.62 18.98 -24.72
N GLU A 253 -6.57 17.66 -24.93
CA GLU A 253 -7.36 16.99 -25.96
C GLU A 253 -8.87 17.16 -25.72
N VAL A 254 -9.32 16.95 -24.47
CA VAL A 254 -10.72 17.11 -24.07
C VAL A 254 -11.19 18.56 -24.21
N LEU A 255 -10.32 19.53 -23.96
CA LEU A 255 -10.65 20.95 -24.07
C LEU A 255 -10.71 21.44 -25.53
N LYS A 256 -9.81 20.95 -26.39
CA LYS A 256 -9.61 21.47 -27.76
C LYS A 256 -10.46 20.77 -28.82
N ASN A 257 -10.87 19.52 -28.59
CA ASN A 257 -11.59 18.71 -29.57
C ASN A 257 -13.08 18.59 -29.23
N PRO A 258 -13.94 18.23 -30.20
CA PRO A 258 -15.32 17.85 -29.92
C PRO A 258 -15.40 16.78 -28.83
N ALA A 259 -16.48 16.80 -28.06
CA ALA A 259 -16.70 15.83 -26.99
C ALA A 259 -16.62 14.39 -27.54
N ARG A 260 -15.90 13.52 -26.81
CA ARG A 260 -15.75 12.10 -27.19
C ARG A 260 -17.09 11.37 -27.20
N ASP A 261 -17.99 11.77 -26.31
CA ASP A 261 -19.38 11.33 -26.23
C ASP A 261 -20.25 12.45 -25.65
N GLU A 262 -21.57 12.26 -25.70
CA GLU A 262 -22.55 13.09 -25.02
C GLU A 262 -22.90 12.43 -23.66
N PRO A 263 -22.31 12.87 -22.54
CA PRO A 263 -22.53 12.28 -21.22
C PRO A 263 -23.96 12.44 -20.69
N MET A 264 -24.69 13.38 -21.28
CA MET A 264 -26.06 13.76 -20.95
C MET A 264 -26.92 13.68 -22.22
N GLY A 265 -27.01 12.50 -22.85
CA GLY A 265 -27.85 12.30 -24.05
C GLY A 265 -29.30 12.76 -23.83
N GLU A 266 -30.13 12.77 -24.88
CA GLU A 266 -31.58 12.97 -24.69
C GLU A 266 -32.09 11.91 -23.71
N GLY A 267 -32.59 12.36 -22.55
CA GLY A 267 -32.89 11.53 -21.38
C GLY A 267 -33.87 10.39 -21.60
#